data_AF-A0A2D5X618-F1
#
_entry.id   AF-A0A2D5X618-F1
#
_cell.length_a   1.000
_cell.length_b   1.000
_cell.length_c   1.000
_cell.angle_alpha   90.00
_cell.angle_beta   90.00
_cell.angle_gamma   90.00
#
_symmetry.space_group_name_H-M   'P 1'
#
loop_
_entity.id
_entity.type
_entity.pdbx_description
1 polymer ?
#
loop_
_entity_poly.entity_id
_entity_poly.type
_entity_poly.pdbx_seq_one_letter_code
_entity_poly.pdbx_strand_id
1 'polypeptide(L)'
;MSSYSFSHEFYQRWTGAPQSVRAAIVQELKDITALLRADTSFEQFVFSNHDLDAHLDDLYGAHEKQQAAAKALADEQAALRAKAEQQRLEEERLEAERIEAERLAQVRAQAEKQAAEEKAQADAENEQRQQQQNIQQKDNQELSATEEKLSSYTLHAHTSHNREANAATATLKETDPKSSADKKTTSAHDEQLINAVDDKVSHAASSIDLSLKDTTLSAAEQQMIHELEVHIDDYLTEQMMQLSETLKSWLRAEVTRQLSEKQ
;
A
#
# COMPACT_ATOMS: atom_id res chain seq x y z
N MET A 1 -51.01 8.65 21.32
CA MET A 1 -50.37 7.46 21.92
C MET A 1 -48.87 7.69 21.89
N SER A 2 -48.16 7.48 22.99
CA SER A 2 -46.70 7.64 22.99
C SER A 2 -46.07 6.47 22.23
N SER A 3 -45.34 6.76 21.15
CA SER A 3 -44.56 5.77 20.42
C SER A 3 -43.38 5.34 21.30
N TYR A 4 -43.43 4.10 21.79
CA TYR A 4 -42.42 3.56 22.70
C TYR A 4 -41.18 3.13 21.90
N SER A 5 -40.22 4.05 21.76
CA SER A 5 -38.92 3.78 21.14
C SER A 5 -37.93 3.31 22.20
N PHE A 6 -37.21 2.21 21.94
CA PHE A 6 -36.08 1.82 22.76
C PHE A 6 -34.96 2.87 22.70
N SER A 7 -34.11 2.92 23.74
CA SER A 7 -33.00 3.86 23.80
C SER A 7 -31.97 3.62 22.68
N HIS A 8 -31.21 4.66 22.33
CA HIS A 8 -30.15 4.54 21.32
C HIS A 8 -29.10 3.49 21.73
N GLU A 9 -28.71 3.49 23.02
CA GLU A 9 -27.82 2.49 23.61
C GLU A 9 -28.36 1.06 23.51
N PHE A 10 -29.66 0.86 23.74
CA PHE A 10 -30.28 -0.44 23.52
C PHE A 10 -30.19 -0.84 22.04
N TYR A 11 -30.50 0.07 21.11
CA TYR A 11 -30.37 -0.24 19.68
C TYR A 11 -28.93 -0.57 19.27
N GLN A 12 -27.92 0.16 19.76
CA GLN A 12 -26.51 -0.16 19.48
C GLN A 12 -26.12 -1.53 20.05
N ARG A 13 -26.36 -1.78 21.34
CA ARG A 13 -26.06 -3.07 21.98
C ARG A 13 -26.82 -4.23 21.32
N TRP A 14 -28.10 -4.03 20.98
CA TRP A 14 -28.92 -5.04 20.32
C TRP A 14 -28.43 -5.36 18.89
N THR A 15 -28.06 -4.36 18.10
CA THR A 15 -27.54 -4.57 16.73
C THR A 15 -26.11 -5.10 16.70
N GLY A 16 -25.28 -4.72 17.68
CA GLY A 16 -23.93 -5.26 17.87
C GLY A 16 -23.88 -6.68 18.45
N ALA A 17 -24.91 -7.12 19.20
CA ALA A 17 -24.95 -8.46 19.79
C ALA A 17 -24.89 -9.59 18.73
N PRO A 18 -24.30 -10.76 19.05
CA PRO A 18 -24.32 -11.92 18.17
C PRO A 18 -25.75 -12.33 17.76
N GLN A 19 -25.91 -12.83 16.53
CA GLN A 19 -27.22 -13.24 16.03
C GLN A 19 -27.82 -14.42 16.83
N SER A 20 -26.98 -15.29 17.41
CA SER A 20 -27.37 -16.34 18.34
C SER A 20 -27.95 -15.78 19.64
N VAL A 21 -27.24 -14.83 20.27
CA VAL A 21 -27.67 -14.12 21.49
C VAL A 21 -29.02 -13.43 21.27
N ARG A 22 -29.18 -12.70 20.16
CA ARG A 22 -30.48 -12.11 19.79
C ARG A 22 -31.58 -13.16 19.65
N ALA A 23 -31.28 -14.31 19.03
CA ALA A 23 -32.26 -15.37 18.83
C ALA A 23 -32.70 -16.03 20.15
N ALA A 24 -31.78 -16.24 21.09
CA ALA A 24 -32.07 -16.75 22.43
C ALA A 24 -32.99 -15.79 23.21
N ILE A 25 -32.65 -14.50 23.26
CA ILE A 25 -33.47 -13.46 23.93
C ILE A 25 -34.86 -13.34 23.28
N VAL A 26 -34.93 -13.38 21.95
CA VAL A 26 -36.22 -13.38 21.21
C VAL A 26 -37.02 -14.65 21.48
N GLN A 27 -36.39 -15.79 21.73
CA GLN A 27 -37.11 -17.02 22.10
C GLN A 27 -37.64 -16.93 23.53
N GLU A 28 -36.86 -16.44 24.49
CA GLU A 28 -37.33 -16.21 25.86
C GLU A 28 -38.56 -15.31 25.89
N LEU A 29 -38.54 -14.21 25.14
CA LEU A 29 -39.68 -13.28 25.03
C LEU A 29 -40.92 -13.93 24.40
N LYS A 30 -40.77 -14.87 23.44
CA LYS A 30 -41.91 -15.66 22.91
C LYS A 30 -42.45 -16.63 23.94
N ASP A 31 -41.58 -17.22 24.76
CA ASP A 31 -41.94 -18.21 25.76
C ASP A 31 -42.69 -17.55 26.92
N ILE A 32 -42.24 -16.37 27.39
CA ILE A 32 -43.03 -15.49 28.28
C ILE A 32 -44.38 -15.15 27.62
N THR A 33 -44.38 -14.80 26.33
CA THR A 33 -45.62 -14.49 25.57
C THR A 33 -46.49 -15.74 25.27
N ALA A 34 -46.00 -16.95 25.52
CA ALA A 34 -46.79 -18.18 25.50
C ALA A 34 -47.39 -18.45 26.88
N LEU A 35 -46.58 -18.40 27.92
CA LEU A 35 -46.99 -18.55 29.33
C LEU A 35 -48.08 -17.57 29.76
N LEU A 36 -48.07 -16.34 29.23
CA LEU A 36 -49.07 -15.31 29.51
C LEU A 36 -50.42 -15.49 28.77
N ARG A 37 -50.63 -16.57 28.01
CA ARG A 37 -51.91 -16.86 27.33
C ARG A 37 -52.83 -17.67 28.23
N ALA A 38 -54.11 -17.33 28.23
CA ALA A 38 -55.15 -17.99 29.02
C ALA A 38 -55.25 -19.52 28.76
N ASP A 39 -54.82 -19.98 27.58
CA ASP A 39 -54.88 -21.39 27.17
C ASP A 39 -53.68 -22.23 27.68
N THR A 40 -52.69 -21.62 28.32
CA THR A 40 -51.42 -22.29 28.69
C THR A 40 -51.41 -22.74 30.15
N SER A 41 -51.17 -24.04 30.36
CA SER A 41 -51.10 -24.61 31.71
C SER A 41 -49.74 -24.33 32.38
N PHE A 42 -49.75 -23.51 33.42
CA PHE A 42 -48.57 -23.15 34.23
C PHE A 42 -47.81 -24.36 34.80
N GLU A 43 -48.49 -25.47 35.09
CA GLU A 43 -47.86 -26.70 35.63
C GLU A 43 -47.18 -27.57 34.56
N GLN A 44 -47.42 -27.29 33.26
CA GLN A 44 -46.89 -28.07 32.14
C GLN A 44 -46.00 -27.24 31.21
N PHE A 45 -45.93 -25.92 31.42
CA PHE A 45 -45.09 -25.04 30.64
C PHE A 45 -43.62 -25.14 31.08
N VAL A 46 -42.72 -25.24 30.10
CA VAL A 46 -41.27 -25.24 30.30
C VAL A 46 -40.67 -24.31 29.26
N PHE A 47 -39.76 -23.43 29.69
CA PHE A 47 -39.04 -22.52 28.82
C PHE A 47 -38.06 -23.28 27.91
N SER A 48 -37.82 -22.76 26.70
CA SER A 48 -36.87 -23.35 25.74
C SER A 48 -35.44 -23.37 26.29
N ASN A 49 -35.10 -22.36 27.11
CA ASN A 49 -33.85 -22.28 27.87
C ASN A 49 -34.19 -22.40 29.36
N HIS A 50 -33.48 -23.24 30.11
CA HIS A 50 -33.70 -23.38 31.55
C HIS A 50 -32.97 -22.28 32.36
N ASP A 51 -31.88 -21.75 31.82
CA ASP A 51 -31.09 -20.65 32.36
C ASP A 51 -30.65 -19.80 31.17
N LEU A 52 -31.24 -18.60 31.03
CA LEU A 52 -30.90 -17.72 29.91
C LEU A 52 -29.49 -17.14 30.09
N ASP A 53 -29.12 -16.73 31.30
CA ASP A 53 -27.86 -16.02 31.54
C ASP A 53 -26.67 -16.94 31.27
N ALA A 54 -26.69 -18.17 31.80
CA ALA A 54 -25.67 -19.17 31.51
C ALA A 54 -25.63 -19.56 30.01
N HIS A 55 -26.80 -19.61 29.34
CA HIS A 55 -26.85 -19.87 27.91
C HIS A 55 -26.28 -18.70 27.08
N LEU A 56 -26.48 -17.45 27.50
CA LEU A 56 -25.93 -16.28 26.84
C LEU A 56 -24.41 -16.21 26.99
N ASP A 57 -23.86 -16.52 28.16
CA ASP A 57 -22.41 -16.62 28.38
C ASP A 57 -21.76 -17.66 27.45
N ASP A 58 -22.38 -18.85 27.31
CA ASP A 58 -21.94 -19.87 26.36
C ASP A 58 -21.99 -19.37 24.90
N LEU A 59 -23.04 -18.64 24.51
CA LEU A 59 -23.19 -18.09 23.17
C LEU A 59 -22.19 -16.96 22.86
N TYR A 60 -21.88 -16.08 23.82
CA TYR A 60 -20.82 -15.08 23.67
C TYR A 60 -19.45 -15.76 23.59
N GLY A 61 -19.15 -16.67 24.51
CA GLY A 61 -17.89 -17.42 24.51
C GLY A 61 -17.70 -18.30 23.26
N ALA A 62 -18.77 -18.77 22.63
CA ALA A 62 -18.71 -19.43 21.32
C ALA A 62 -18.43 -18.44 20.17
N HIS A 63 -19.07 -17.27 20.18
CA HIS A 63 -18.87 -16.22 19.18
C HIS A 63 -17.43 -15.68 19.21
N GLU A 64 -16.87 -15.42 20.40
CA GLU A 64 -15.48 -14.98 20.57
C GLU A 64 -14.48 -16.01 20.02
N LYS A 65 -14.67 -17.31 20.33
CA LYS A 65 -13.83 -18.39 19.79
C LYS A 65 -13.90 -18.44 18.26
N GLN A 66 -15.09 -18.28 17.68
CA GLN A 66 -15.26 -18.22 16.23
C GLN A 66 -14.57 -17.00 15.61
N GLN A 67 -14.69 -15.81 16.23
CA GLN A 67 -14.07 -14.58 15.76
C GLN A 67 -12.53 -14.65 15.86
N ALA A 68 -12.00 -15.20 16.96
CA ALA A 68 -10.56 -15.42 17.13
C ALA A 68 -10.01 -16.41 16.10
N ALA A 69 -10.70 -17.51 15.84
CA ALA A 69 -10.31 -18.48 14.81
C ALA A 69 -10.35 -17.88 13.39
N ALA A 70 -11.39 -17.10 13.06
CA ALA A 70 -11.51 -16.41 11.78
C ALA A 70 -10.39 -15.36 11.59
N LYS A 71 -10.05 -14.61 12.65
CA LYS A 71 -8.92 -13.68 12.62
C LYS A 71 -7.59 -14.40 12.43
N ALA A 72 -7.32 -15.46 13.22
CA ALA A 72 -6.06 -16.21 13.11
C ALA A 72 -5.84 -16.79 11.70
N LEU A 73 -6.89 -17.29 11.05
CA LEU A 73 -6.84 -17.77 9.67
C LEU A 73 -6.59 -16.64 8.65
N ALA A 74 -7.13 -15.45 8.88
CA ALA A 74 -6.87 -14.27 8.05
C ALA A 74 -5.42 -13.76 8.21
N ASP A 75 -4.91 -13.71 9.45
CA ASP A 75 -3.54 -13.33 9.78
C ASP A 75 -2.53 -14.34 9.20
N GLU A 76 -2.81 -15.65 9.27
CA GLU A 76 -2.02 -16.71 8.62
C GLU A 76 -2.01 -16.56 7.09
N GLN A 77 -3.18 -16.34 6.47
CA GLN A 77 -3.28 -16.12 5.02
C GLN A 77 -2.52 -14.85 4.58
N ALA A 78 -2.54 -13.78 5.39
CA ALA A 78 -1.77 -12.57 5.13
C ALA A 78 -0.25 -12.83 5.22
N ALA A 79 0.20 -13.54 6.26
CA ALA A 79 1.60 -13.93 6.43
C ALA A 79 2.11 -14.81 5.28
N LEU A 80 1.30 -15.78 4.83
CA LEU A 80 1.63 -16.63 3.67
C LEU A 80 1.76 -15.82 2.37
N ARG A 81 0.86 -14.84 2.13
CA ARG A 81 0.96 -13.93 0.98
C ARG A 81 2.21 -13.06 1.04
N ALA A 82 2.46 -12.41 2.18
CA ALA A 82 3.63 -11.55 2.37
C ALA A 82 4.95 -12.34 2.18
N LYS A 83 5.02 -13.59 2.67
CA LYS A 83 6.17 -14.47 2.46
C LYS A 83 6.35 -14.85 0.98
N ALA A 84 5.28 -15.20 0.28
CA ALA A 84 5.35 -15.52 -1.15
C ALA A 84 5.76 -14.30 -2.00
N GLU A 85 5.30 -13.10 -1.65
CA GLU A 85 5.70 -11.84 -2.28
C GLU A 85 7.17 -11.52 -2.02
N GLN A 86 7.65 -11.66 -0.77
CA GLN A 86 9.07 -11.52 -0.43
C GLN A 86 9.96 -12.49 -1.21
N GLN A 87 9.56 -13.76 -1.34
CA GLN A 87 10.33 -14.75 -2.10
C GLN A 87 10.44 -14.39 -3.59
N ARG A 88 9.36 -13.87 -4.20
CA ARG A 88 9.41 -13.38 -5.59
C ARG A 88 10.29 -12.15 -5.77
N LEU A 89 10.26 -11.22 -4.79
CA LEU A 89 11.14 -10.04 -4.77
C LEU A 89 12.62 -10.41 -4.57
N GLU A 90 12.91 -11.45 -3.80
CA GLU A 90 14.27 -11.99 -3.62
C GLU A 90 14.77 -12.69 -4.88
N GLU A 91 13.93 -13.50 -5.53
CA GLU A 91 14.22 -14.18 -6.80
C GLU A 91 14.45 -13.17 -7.95
N GLU A 92 13.59 -12.16 -8.10
CA GLU A 92 13.74 -11.08 -9.09
C GLU A 92 15.04 -10.30 -8.89
N ARG A 93 15.41 -9.99 -7.64
CA ARG A 93 16.67 -9.32 -7.32
C ARG A 93 17.89 -10.18 -7.62
N LEU A 94 17.84 -11.48 -7.33
CA LEU A 94 18.92 -12.41 -7.63
C LEU A 94 19.11 -12.62 -9.13
N GLU A 95 18.02 -12.64 -9.92
CA GLU A 95 18.10 -12.68 -11.38
C GLU A 95 18.65 -11.37 -11.96
N ALA A 96 18.22 -10.21 -11.44
CA ALA A 96 18.78 -8.91 -11.85
C ALA A 96 20.29 -8.81 -11.57
N GLU A 97 20.76 -9.25 -10.39
CA GLU A 97 22.19 -9.29 -10.04
C GLU A 97 22.98 -10.22 -10.98
N ARG A 98 22.43 -11.40 -11.32
CA ARG A 98 23.04 -12.32 -12.28
C ARG A 98 23.15 -11.72 -13.68
N ILE A 99 22.11 -11.02 -14.14
CA ILE A 99 22.12 -10.33 -15.45
C ILE A 99 23.17 -9.21 -15.46
N GLU A 100 23.26 -8.40 -14.40
CA GLU A 100 24.28 -7.34 -14.31
C GLU A 100 25.70 -7.93 -14.29
N ALA A 101 25.93 -9.00 -13.53
CA ALA A 101 27.21 -9.70 -13.48
C ALA A 101 27.62 -10.28 -14.84
N GLU A 102 26.68 -10.89 -15.59
CA GLU A 102 26.94 -11.38 -16.94
C GLU A 102 27.30 -10.25 -17.92
N ARG A 103 26.58 -9.11 -17.86
CA ARG A 103 26.90 -7.93 -18.69
C ARG A 103 28.27 -7.34 -18.34
N LEU A 104 28.63 -7.27 -17.06
CA LEU A 104 29.94 -6.79 -16.63
C LEU A 104 31.08 -7.73 -17.08
N ALA A 105 30.86 -9.04 -17.03
CA ALA A 105 31.80 -10.04 -17.55
C ALA A 105 31.97 -9.90 -19.09
N GLN A 106 30.87 -9.72 -19.82
CA GLN A 106 30.88 -9.51 -21.27
C GLN A 106 31.64 -8.23 -21.68
N VAL A 107 31.46 -7.12 -20.94
CA VAL A 107 32.21 -5.87 -21.17
C VAL A 107 33.71 -6.07 -20.91
N ARG A 108 34.10 -6.76 -19.82
CA ARG A 108 35.51 -7.07 -19.56
C ARG A 108 36.13 -7.94 -20.67
N ALA A 109 35.41 -8.96 -21.12
CA ALA A 109 35.86 -9.85 -22.20
C ALA A 109 35.97 -9.14 -23.57
N GLN A 110 35.18 -8.08 -23.82
CA GLN A 110 35.36 -7.23 -24.99
C GLN A 110 36.59 -6.32 -24.86
N ALA A 111 36.79 -5.69 -23.70
CA ALA A 111 37.96 -4.83 -23.45
C ALA A 111 39.29 -5.61 -23.53
N GLU A 112 39.33 -6.83 -22.99
CA GLU A 112 40.50 -7.71 -23.08
C GLU A 112 40.83 -8.12 -24.52
N LYS A 113 39.82 -8.40 -25.35
CA LYS A 113 40.01 -8.65 -26.79
C LYS A 113 40.52 -7.43 -27.53
N GLN A 114 39.94 -6.25 -27.28
CA GLN A 114 40.39 -5.00 -27.90
C GLN A 114 41.84 -4.68 -27.54
N ALA A 115 42.24 -4.83 -26.27
CA ALA A 115 43.63 -4.64 -25.84
C ALA A 115 44.59 -5.67 -26.46
N ALA A 116 44.15 -6.92 -26.67
CA ALA A 116 44.94 -7.94 -27.36
C ALA A 116 45.10 -7.65 -28.86
N GLU A 117 44.05 -7.18 -29.53
CA GLU A 117 44.05 -6.77 -30.94
C GLU A 117 44.92 -5.52 -31.17
N GLU A 118 44.79 -4.49 -30.31
CA GLU A 118 45.62 -3.27 -30.35
C GLU A 118 47.10 -3.62 -30.14
N LYS A 119 47.41 -4.47 -29.16
CA LYS A 119 48.79 -4.93 -28.94
C LYS A 119 49.33 -5.70 -30.15
N ALA A 120 48.55 -6.61 -30.72
CA ALA A 120 48.97 -7.38 -31.90
C ALA A 120 49.24 -6.49 -33.12
N GLN A 121 48.47 -5.40 -33.30
CA GLN A 121 48.74 -4.40 -34.32
C GLN A 121 50.03 -3.61 -34.03
N ALA A 122 50.24 -3.19 -32.78
CA ALA A 122 51.46 -2.46 -32.39
C ALA A 122 52.74 -3.30 -32.52
N ASP A 123 52.69 -4.58 -32.13
CA ASP A 123 53.79 -5.53 -32.30
C ASP A 123 54.09 -5.73 -33.81
N ALA A 124 53.06 -5.86 -34.65
CA ALA A 124 53.22 -6.01 -36.11
C ALA A 124 53.73 -4.74 -36.82
N GLU A 125 53.30 -3.53 -36.43
CA GLU A 125 53.87 -2.28 -36.98
C GLU A 125 55.35 -2.13 -36.57
N ASN A 126 55.71 -2.55 -35.35
CA ASN A 126 57.08 -2.55 -34.87
C ASN A 126 57.97 -3.53 -35.66
N GLU A 127 57.48 -4.74 -35.97
CA GLU A 127 58.17 -5.66 -36.87
C GLU A 127 58.34 -5.07 -38.28
N GLN A 128 57.32 -4.44 -38.86
CA GLN A 128 57.44 -3.77 -40.17
C GLN A 128 58.46 -2.63 -40.14
N ARG A 129 58.49 -1.82 -39.08
CA ARG A 129 59.49 -0.75 -38.90
C ARG A 129 60.90 -1.32 -38.82
N GLN A 130 61.11 -2.40 -38.08
CA GLN A 130 62.41 -3.08 -38.00
C GLN A 130 62.84 -3.65 -39.35
N GLN A 131 61.93 -4.26 -40.11
CA GLN A 131 62.21 -4.75 -41.47
C GLN A 131 62.61 -3.59 -42.41
N GLN A 132 61.89 -2.46 -42.39
CA GLN A 132 62.25 -1.29 -43.19
C GLN A 132 63.61 -0.68 -42.80
N GLN A 133 63.94 -0.59 -41.51
CA GLN A 133 65.25 -0.13 -41.06
C GLN A 133 66.37 -1.08 -41.49
N ASN A 134 66.15 -2.38 -41.43
CA ASN A 134 67.12 -3.40 -41.83
C ASN A 134 67.38 -3.36 -43.35
N ILE A 135 66.36 -3.08 -44.16
CA ILE A 135 66.50 -2.80 -45.61
C ILE A 135 67.34 -1.53 -45.83
N GLN A 136 67.01 -0.41 -45.17
CA GLN A 136 67.75 0.87 -45.32
C GLN A 136 69.22 0.79 -44.87
N GLN A 137 69.55 -0.08 -43.91
CA GLN A 137 70.95 -0.37 -43.53
C GLN A 137 71.67 -1.20 -44.60
N LYS A 138 70.96 -2.09 -45.28
CA LYS A 138 71.50 -2.91 -46.37
C LYS A 138 71.76 -2.09 -47.63
N ASP A 139 70.83 -1.20 -48.00
CA ASP A 139 70.97 -0.29 -49.14
C ASP A 139 72.16 0.68 -48.94
N ASN A 140 72.40 1.17 -47.71
CA ASN A 140 73.60 1.93 -47.36
C ASN A 140 74.90 1.14 -47.55
N GLN A 141 74.85 -0.20 -47.41
CA GLN A 141 76.02 -1.06 -47.59
C GLN A 141 76.34 -1.30 -49.08
N GLU A 142 75.34 -1.26 -49.97
CA GLU A 142 75.55 -1.32 -51.42
C GLU A 142 75.93 0.05 -52.02
N LEU A 143 75.38 1.16 -51.52
CA LEU A 143 75.79 2.52 -51.91
C LEU A 143 77.28 2.79 -51.60
N SER A 144 77.79 2.26 -50.49
CA SER A 144 79.21 2.32 -50.12
C SER A 144 80.17 1.67 -51.14
N ALA A 145 79.66 0.94 -52.15
CA ALA A 145 80.47 0.28 -53.17
C ALA A 145 80.43 0.98 -54.55
N THR A 146 79.67 2.08 -54.72
CA THR A 146 79.40 2.66 -56.06
C THR A 146 79.61 4.18 -56.21
N GLU A 147 79.98 4.91 -55.17
CA GLU A 147 80.22 6.37 -55.23
C GLU A 147 81.67 6.82 -55.63
N GLU A 148 82.31 6.11 -56.58
CA GLU A 148 83.54 6.61 -57.25
C GLU A 148 83.40 6.66 -58.79
N LYS A 149 82.53 7.54 -59.31
CA LYS A 149 82.79 8.28 -60.58
C LYS A 149 81.79 9.39 -60.91
N LEU A 150 82.36 10.58 -61.12
CA LEU A 150 82.00 11.64 -62.09
C LEU A 150 80.50 12.00 -62.25
N SER A 151 79.97 13.12 -61.75
CA SER A 151 80.34 14.55 -61.96
C SER A 151 79.55 15.25 -63.08
N SER A 152 79.02 16.44 -62.71
CA SER A 152 78.79 17.64 -63.55
C SER A 152 77.87 17.57 -64.78
N TYR A 153 76.73 18.27 -64.71
CA TYR A 153 76.37 19.51 -65.44
C TYR A 153 74.84 19.74 -65.24
N THR A 154 74.20 20.91 -65.13
CA THR A 154 74.52 22.33 -64.87
C THR A 154 73.16 23.05 -64.98
N LEU A 155 72.79 23.87 -63.98
CA LEU A 155 71.82 24.99 -63.97
C LEU A 155 70.69 25.09 -65.04
N HIS A 156 69.46 25.37 -64.59
CA HIS A 156 68.95 26.75 -64.53
C HIS A 156 67.74 26.87 -63.57
N ALA A 157 67.32 28.10 -63.24
CA ALA A 157 66.40 28.41 -62.14
C ALA A 157 65.10 29.10 -62.61
N HIS A 158 64.10 29.25 -61.72
CA HIS A 158 63.23 30.44 -61.64
C HIS A 158 62.58 30.59 -60.26
N THR A 159 61.94 31.74 -59.98
CA THR A 159 61.80 32.32 -58.62
C THR A 159 60.37 32.75 -58.27
N SER A 160 59.91 32.48 -57.04
CA SER A 160 59.04 33.32 -56.15
C SER A 160 58.73 32.54 -54.85
N HIS A 161 58.81 33.07 -53.61
CA HIS A 161 57.96 34.10 -52.96
C HIS A 161 56.46 33.71 -52.93
N ASN A 162 55.69 33.75 -51.83
CA ASN A 162 55.92 34.08 -50.39
C ASN A 162 54.74 33.43 -49.56
N ARG A 163 54.52 33.47 -48.23
CA ARG A 163 55.09 34.17 -47.04
C ARG A 163 54.75 33.36 -45.73
N GLU A 164 55.24 33.81 -44.57
CA GLU A 164 55.05 33.23 -43.23
C GLU A 164 53.72 33.59 -42.48
N ALA A 165 53.43 32.80 -41.44
CA ALA A 165 52.61 33.10 -40.23
C ALA A 165 51.07 33.22 -40.43
N ASN A 166 50.22 33.16 -39.38
CA ASN A 166 50.45 33.12 -37.93
C ASN A 166 49.40 32.25 -37.17
N ALA A 167 49.44 32.25 -35.83
CA ALA A 167 48.76 31.30 -34.94
C ALA A 167 47.32 31.64 -34.47
N ALA A 168 46.62 30.58 -34.07
CA ALA A 168 45.68 30.46 -32.94
C ALA A 168 44.26 31.11 -32.98
N THR A 169 43.41 30.60 -32.06
CA THR A 169 42.07 31.10 -31.63
C THR A 169 40.91 31.03 -32.66
N ALA A 170 39.63 30.86 -32.28
CA ALA A 170 39.01 30.36 -31.03
C ALA A 170 37.50 30.03 -31.19
N THR A 171 37.00 29.08 -30.37
CA THR A 171 35.76 29.13 -29.57
C THR A 171 34.35 29.42 -30.17
N LEU A 172 33.50 28.38 -30.12
CA LEU A 172 32.05 28.32 -29.74
C LEU A 172 30.98 29.34 -30.23
N LYS A 173 29.79 28.77 -30.57
CA LYS A 173 28.42 29.37 -30.50
C LYS A 173 28.17 30.61 -31.39
N GLU A 174 26.96 31.09 -31.65
CA GLU A 174 25.54 30.69 -31.43
C GLU A 174 24.77 31.19 -32.70
N THR A 175 23.58 30.79 -33.14
CA THR A 175 22.21 30.84 -32.57
C THR A 175 21.23 30.49 -33.73
N ASP A 176 19.95 30.23 -33.46
CA ASP A 176 18.88 30.15 -34.49
C ASP A 176 18.68 31.45 -35.30
N PRO A 177 17.98 31.37 -36.45
CA PRO A 177 16.73 32.13 -36.50
C PRO A 177 15.54 31.48 -37.27
N LYS A 178 14.44 31.27 -36.52
CA LYS A 178 13.16 32.00 -36.70
C LYS A 178 12.18 31.61 -37.85
N SER A 179 11.00 31.13 -37.43
CA SER A 179 9.64 31.42 -37.97
C SER A 179 9.26 30.87 -39.36
N SER A 180 8.17 30.12 -39.52
CA SER A 180 6.83 30.75 -39.58
C SER A 180 5.64 29.75 -39.58
N ALA A 181 4.44 30.35 -39.49
CA ALA A 181 3.08 29.80 -39.63
C ALA A 181 2.85 28.89 -40.88
N ASP A 182 1.72 28.17 -41.07
CA ASP A 182 0.36 28.47 -40.58
C ASP A 182 -0.59 27.23 -40.49
N LYS A 183 -1.46 27.25 -39.48
CA LYS A 183 -2.87 26.78 -39.44
C LYS A 183 -3.39 25.74 -40.47
N LYS A 184 -3.87 24.59 -39.97
CA LYS A 184 -5.17 24.02 -40.41
C LYS A 184 -5.89 23.16 -39.36
N THR A 185 -7.21 23.18 -39.40
CA THR A 185 -8.16 22.57 -38.44
C THR A 185 -8.67 21.19 -38.88
N THR A 186 -8.73 20.23 -37.96
CA THR A 186 -9.79 19.20 -37.82
C THR A 186 -9.95 18.89 -36.33
N SER A 187 -11.01 19.34 -35.67
CA SER A 187 -12.36 18.75 -35.67
C SER A 187 -12.50 17.57 -34.71
N ALA A 188 -12.72 17.89 -33.43
CA ALA A 188 -13.30 16.98 -32.45
C ALA A 188 -14.49 17.69 -31.81
N HIS A 189 -15.70 17.18 -32.05
CA HIS A 189 -16.93 17.68 -31.46
C HIS A 189 -17.89 16.51 -31.35
N ASP A 190 -18.10 16.02 -30.14
CA ASP A 190 -19.37 15.44 -29.72
C ASP A 190 -19.49 15.54 -28.19
N GLU A 191 -20.72 15.80 -27.75
CA GLU A 191 -21.31 15.47 -26.44
C GLU A 191 -20.51 15.84 -25.16
N GLN A 192 -20.51 17.14 -24.84
CA GLN A 192 -20.68 17.59 -23.45
C GLN A 192 -22.17 17.81 -23.14
N LEU A 193 -22.50 17.87 -21.84
CA LEU A 193 -23.85 17.65 -21.26
C LEU A 193 -24.19 16.14 -21.31
N ILE A 194 -24.58 15.49 -20.22
CA ILE A 194 -25.64 15.84 -19.26
C ILE A 194 -25.23 15.57 -17.79
N ASN A 195 -25.80 16.33 -16.86
CA ASN A 195 -25.83 16.15 -15.39
C ASN A 195 -24.50 16.03 -14.60
N ALA A 196 -24.13 17.15 -13.96
CA ALA A 196 -23.59 17.10 -12.61
C ALA A 196 -24.72 16.85 -11.57
N VAL A 197 -24.35 16.69 -10.30
CA VAL A 197 -25.22 16.30 -9.16
C VAL A 197 -25.55 14.81 -9.10
N ASP A 198 -24.53 13.99 -8.80
CA ASP A 198 -24.55 13.16 -7.57
C ASP A 198 -23.14 12.69 -7.18
N ASP A 199 -22.40 13.49 -6.40
CA ASP A 199 -21.19 13.03 -5.71
C ASP A 199 -20.91 13.84 -4.44
N LYS A 200 -21.82 13.73 -3.47
CA LYS A 200 -21.63 14.27 -2.10
C LYS A 200 -21.90 13.25 -0.99
N VAL A 201 -21.98 11.97 -1.35
CA VAL A 201 -22.30 10.85 -0.44
C VAL A 201 -21.11 9.90 -0.24
N SER A 202 -20.21 9.79 -1.22
CA SER A 202 -19.11 8.81 -1.25
C SER A 202 -17.97 9.06 -0.24
N HIS A 203 -17.92 10.22 0.41
CA HIS A 203 -16.86 10.60 1.38
C HIS A 203 -17.28 10.51 2.86
N ALA A 204 -18.32 9.74 3.18
CA ALA A 204 -18.69 9.39 4.56
C ALA A 204 -18.12 8.03 5.04
N ALA A 205 -17.29 7.37 4.23
CA ALA A 205 -16.73 6.03 4.49
C ALA A 205 -15.19 6.02 4.67
N SER A 206 -14.55 7.17 4.90
CA SER A 206 -13.16 7.22 5.36
C SER A 206 -13.10 6.79 6.83
N SER A 207 -12.30 5.76 7.12
CA SER A 207 -12.14 5.13 8.42
C SER A 207 -12.07 6.13 9.59
N ILE A 208 -12.86 5.88 10.64
CA ILE A 208 -12.59 6.48 11.95
C ILE A 208 -11.29 5.85 12.45
N ASP A 209 -10.22 6.64 12.41
CA ASP A 209 -8.93 6.28 12.97
C ASP A 209 -9.04 6.24 14.50
N LEU A 210 -9.27 5.05 15.05
CA LEU A 210 -9.24 4.78 16.49
C LEU A 210 -7.81 4.72 17.05
N SER A 211 -6.84 5.36 16.38
CA SER A 211 -5.61 5.84 17.01
C SER A 211 -5.96 6.85 18.10
N LEU A 212 -6.21 6.33 19.30
CA LEU A 212 -6.07 7.04 20.57
C LEU A 212 -4.62 7.52 20.66
N LYS A 213 -4.35 8.68 20.07
CA LYS A 213 -3.17 9.48 20.39
C LYS A 213 -3.26 9.81 21.86
N ASP A 214 -2.14 9.69 22.58
CA ASP A 214 -1.99 10.14 23.97
C ASP A 214 -2.06 11.67 24.08
N THR A 215 -3.20 12.26 23.73
CA THR A 215 -3.62 13.54 24.28
C THR A 215 -3.90 13.29 25.76
N THR A 216 -2.93 13.64 26.60
CA THR A 216 -3.07 13.61 28.06
C THR A 216 -4.28 14.45 28.45
N LEU A 217 -5.42 13.80 28.70
CA LEU A 217 -6.66 14.44 29.13
C LEU A 217 -6.35 15.36 30.30
N SER A 218 -6.68 16.64 30.16
CA SER A 218 -6.42 17.61 31.22
C SER A 218 -7.21 17.24 32.47
N ALA A 219 -6.72 17.67 33.64
CA ALA A 219 -7.40 17.35 34.91
C ALA A 219 -8.88 17.82 34.92
N ALA A 220 -9.24 18.86 34.16
CA ALA A 220 -10.61 19.32 34.00
C ALA A 220 -11.47 18.37 33.13
N GLU A 221 -10.90 17.78 32.07
CA GLU A 221 -11.58 16.78 31.24
C GLU A 221 -11.75 15.46 31.99
N GLN A 222 -10.72 15.02 32.74
CA GLN A 222 -10.81 13.85 33.63
C GLN A 222 -11.85 14.05 34.75
N GLN A 223 -11.90 15.25 35.34
CA GLN A 223 -12.90 15.58 36.34
C GLN A 223 -14.32 15.61 35.75
N MET A 224 -14.50 16.18 34.55
CA MET A 224 -15.80 16.17 33.85
C MET A 224 -16.26 14.76 33.51
N ILE A 225 -15.36 13.88 33.05
CA ILE A 225 -15.67 12.47 32.80
C ILE A 225 -16.14 11.80 34.10
N HIS A 226 -15.42 11.99 35.21
CA HIS A 226 -15.79 11.39 36.50
C HIS A 226 -17.12 11.93 37.06
N GLU A 227 -17.39 13.23 36.93
CA GLU A 227 -18.67 13.84 37.33
C GLU A 227 -19.85 13.31 36.49
N LEU A 228 -19.63 13.03 35.21
CA LEU A 228 -20.61 12.37 34.33
C LEU A 228 -20.81 10.89 34.68
N GLU A 229 -19.74 10.15 34.99
CA GLU A 229 -19.81 8.75 35.46
C GLU A 229 -20.66 8.64 36.74
N VAL A 230 -20.39 9.47 37.75
CA VAL A 230 -21.16 9.50 39.01
C VAL A 230 -22.62 9.85 38.76
N HIS A 231 -22.90 10.84 37.90
CA HIS A 231 -24.28 11.18 37.54
C HIS A 231 -25.02 10.08 36.77
N ILE A 232 -24.31 9.26 35.99
CA ILE A 232 -24.89 8.09 35.32
C ILE A 232 -25.23 7.00 36.35
N ASP A 233 -24.31 6.70 37.28
CA ASP A 233 -24.53 5.66 38.31
C ASP A 233 -25.64 6.05 39.31
N ASP A 234 -25.69 7.31 39.74
CA ASP A 234 -26.79 7.84 40.57
C ASP A 234 -28.15 7.71 39.85
N TYR A 235 -28.22 8.14 38.59
CA TYR A 235 -29.46 8.08 37.80
C TYR A 235 -29.91 6.63 37.55
N LEU A 236 -28.99 5.73 37.19
CA LEU A 236 -29.29 4.31 37.00
C LEU A 236 -29.76 3.66 38.32
N THR A 237 -29.15 4.01 39.45
CA THR A 237 -29.54 3.53 40.77
C THR A 237 -30.95 3.98 41.13
N GLU A 238 -31.29 5.26 40.94
CA GLU A 238 -32.64 5.76 41.20
C GLU A 238 -33.68 5.13 40.25
N GLN A 239 -33.40 5.03 38.96
CA GLN A 239 -34.34 4.42 38.00
C GLN A 239 -34.57 2.93 38.28
N MET A 240 -33.52 2.17 38.64
CA MET A 240 -33.66 0.77 39.03
C MET A 240 -34.43 0.61 40.35
N MET A 241 -34.25 1.52 41.31
CA MET A 241 -35.04 1.56 42.54
C MET A 241 -36.53 1.78 42.22
N GLN A 242 -36.86 2.85 41.50
CA GLN A 242 -38.23 3.23 41.11
C GLN A 242 -38.93 2.13 40.30
N LEU A 243 -38.22 1.50 39.35
CA LEU A 243 -38.72 0.36 38.58
C LEU A 243 -39.02 -0.84 39.50
N SER A 244 -38.12 -1.14 40.44
CA SER A 244 -38.32 -2.25 41.37
C SER A 244 -39.53 -2.01 42.30
N GLU A 245 -39.74 -0.79 42.78
CA GLU A 245 -40.89 -0.45 43.62
C GLU A 245 -42.21 -0.49 42.85
N THR A 246 -42.20 -0.01 41.61
CA THR A 246 -43.35 -0.08 40.70
C THR A 246 -43.73 -1.54 40.42
N LEU A 247 -42.75 -2.39 40.10
CA LEU A 247 -42.97 -3.82 39.84
C LEU A 247 -43.45 -4.58 41.09
N LYS A 248 -42.84 -4.31 42.26
CA LYS A 248 -43.30 -4.87 43.56
C LYS A 248 -44.73 -4.45 43.89
N SER A 249 -45.10 -3.20 43.58
CA SER A 249 -46.44 -2.66 43.83
C SER A 249 -47.48 -3.28 42.89
N TRP A 250 -47.15 -3.40 41.60
CA TRP A 250 -47.98 -4.09 40.61
C TRP A 250 -48.18 -5.57 40.98
N LEU A 251 -47.11 -6.29 41.32
CA LEU A 251 -47.18 -7.70 41.74
C LEU A 251 -48.06 -7.89 42.98
N ARG A 252 -47.96 -7.01 43.98
CA ARG A 252 -48.83 -7.03 45.17
C ARG A 252 -50.29 -6.78 44.81
N ALA A 253 -50.57 -5.83 43.93
CA ALA A 253 -51.93 -5.55 43.47
C ALA A 253 -52.52 -6.73 42.70
N GLU A 254 -51.77 -7.31 41.75
CA GLU A 254 -52.22 -8.42 40.92
C GLU A 254 -52.40 -9.72 41.73
N VAL A 255 -51.49 -10.05 42.66
CA VAL A 255 -51.68 -11.19 43.58
C VAL A 255 -52.91 -10.99 44.46
N THR A 256 -53.16 -9.76 44.95
CA THR A 256 -54.37 -9.46 45.74
C THR A 256 -55.64 -9.60 44.89
N ARG A 257 -55.61 -9.16 43.62
CA ARG A 257 -56.71 -9.30 42.66
C ARG A 257 -57.02 -10.77 42.37
N GLN A 258 -56.00 -11.56 42.04
CA GLN A 258 -56.11 -13.01 41.75
C GLN A 258 -56.57 -13.85 42.94
N LEU A 259 -56.26 -13.43 44.17
CA LEU A 259 -56.80 -14.07 45.38
C LEU A 259 -58.27 -13.67 45.64
N SER A 260 -58.63 -12.43 45.32
CA SER A 260 -60.00 -11.91 45.46
C SER A 260 -60.96 -12.44 44.40
N GLU A 261 -60.45 -12.77 43.20
CA GLU A 261 -61.23 -13.41 42.11
C GLU A 261 -61.40 -14.94 42.29
N LYS A 262 -60.88 -15.52 43.38
CA LYS A 262 -60.98 -16.95 43.72
C LYS A 262 -61.82 -17.24 44.98
N GLN A 263 -62.58 -16.26 45.47
CA GLN A 263 -63.56 -16.40 46.57
C GLN A 263 -65.00 -16.24 46.07
#